data_AF-A0A2S7L0D3-F1
#
_entry.id   AF-A0A2S7L0D3-F1
#
_cell.length_a   1.000
_cell.length_b   1.000
_cell.length_c   1.000
_cell.angle_alpha   90.00
_cell.angle_beta   90.00
_cell.angle_gamma   90.00
#
_symmetry.space_group_name_H-M   'P 1'
#
loop_
_entity.id
_entity.type
_entity.pdbx_description
1 polymer ?
#
loop_
_entity_poly.entity_id
_entity_poly.type
_entity_poly.pdbx_seq_one_letter_code
_entity_poly.pdbx_strand_id
1 'polypeptide(L)'
;MSFIQNFTAGAKIVFERVQTRIFWQNFAKVAIPFFIVVTLISLLINSWAEIFSGDFTAVAEANFNDGKWETFFGSKLFFSAFYALYVTNKKMK
;
A
#
# COMPACT_ATOMS: atom_id res chain seq x y z
N MET A 1 -32.28 -7.14 15.67
CA MET A 1 -31.25 -8.11 15.21
C MET A 1 -30.15 -8.18 16.25
N SER A 2 -29.57 -9.37 16.45
CA SER A 2 -28.42 -9.54 17.36
C SER A 2 -27.14 -8.99 16.73
N PHE A 3 -26.15 -8.67 17.58
CA PHE A 3 -24.82 -8.23 17.14
C PHE A 3 -24.21 -9.16 16.08
N ILE A 4 -24.35 -10.48 16.30
CA ILE A 4 -23.83 -11.52 15.40
C ILE A 4 -24.48 -11.41 14.01
N GLN A 5 -25.80 -11.19 13.93
CA GLN A 5 -26.50 -11.05 12.65
C GLN A 5 -26.01 -9.83 11.86
N ASN A 6 -25.80 -8.68 12.54
CA ASN A 6 -25.27 -7.47 11.90
C ASN A 6 -23.83 -7.66 11.42
N PHE A 7 -22.99 -8.33 12.22
CA PHE A 7 -21.62 -8.65 11.85
C PHE A 7 -21.55 -9.56 10.63
N THR A 8 -22.31 -10.66 10.62
CA THR A 8 -22.36 -11.60 9.49
C THR A 8 -22.87 -10.92 8.22
N ALA A 9 -23.89 -10.07 8.33
CA ALA A 9 -24.41 -9.31 7.19
C ALA A 9 -23.33 -8.37 6.60
N GLY A 10 -22.61 -7.64 7.45
CA GLY A 10 -21.51 -6.77 7.03
C GLY A 10 -20.38 -7.56 6.36
N ALA A 11 -19.96 -8.68 6.96
CA ALA A 11 -18.91 -9.53 6.41
C ALA A 11 -19.28 -10.09 5.02
N LYS A 12 -20.54 -10.49 4.83
CA LYS A 12 -21.06 -10.99 3.55
C LYS A 12 -20.95 -9.93 2.44
N ILE A 13 -21.35 -8.68 2.73
CA ILE A 13 -21.27 -7.56 1.77
C ILE A 13 -19.82 -7.31 1.34
N VAL A 14 -18.88 -7.29 2.29
CA VAL A 14 -17.46 -7.09 1.98
C VAL A 14 -16.93 -8.22 1.11
N PHE A 15 -17.27 -9.47 1.45
CA PHE A 15 -16.84 -10.65 0.70
C PHE A 15 -17.34 -10.63 -0.75
N GLU A 16 -18.62 -10.35 -0.97
CA GLU A 16 -19.21 -10.25 -2.31
C GLU A 16 -18.53 -9.16 -3.15
N ARG A 17 -18.21 -8.00 -2.55
CA ARG A 17 -17.52 -6.89 -3.24
C ARG A 17 -16.10 -7.28 -3.66
N VAL A 18 -15.33 -7.90 -2.78
CA VAL A 18 -13.93 -8.31 -3.05
C VAL A 18 -13.83 -9.29 -4.22
N GLN A 19 -14.88 -10.09 -4.47
CA GLN A 19 -14.92 -11.00 -5.62
C GLN A 19 -15.11 -10.27 -6.97
N THR A 20 -15.56 -9.01 -6.96
CA THR A 20 -15.82 -8.27 -8.20
C THR A 20 -14.54 -7.70 -8.83
N ARG A 21 -14.48 -7.70 -10.16
CA ARG A 21 -13.38 -7.07 -10.91
C ARG A 21 -13.28 -5.57 -10.63
N ILE A 22 -14.42 -4.89 -10.48
CA ILE A 22 -14.50 -3.45 -10.23
C ILE A 22 -13.84 -3.09 -8.90
N PHE A 23 -13.95 -3.96 -7.88
CA PHE A 23 -13.24 -3.78 -6.62
C PHE A 23 -11.73 -3.71 -6.84
N TRP A 24 -11.15 -4.66 -7.56
CA TRP A 24 -9.70 -4.68 -7.81
C TRP A 24 -9.22 -3.54 -8.70
N GLN A 25 -10.06 -3.06 -9.64
CA GLN A 25 -9.76 -1.85 -10.40
C GLN A 25 -9.70 -0.61 -9.50
N ASN A 26 -10.66 -0.46 -8.59
CA ASN A 26 -10.68 0.65 -7.63
C ASN A 26 -9.55 0.53 -6.59
N PHE A 27 -9.26 -0.69 -6.15
CA PHE A 27 -8.13 -1.00 -5.30
C PHE A 27 -6.82 -0.55 -5.96
N ALA A 28 -6.56 -0.95 -7.20
CA ALA A 28 -5.34 -0.56 -7.92
C ALA A 28 -5.22 0.96 -8.08
N LYS A 29 -6.33 1.64 -8.38
CA LYS A 29 -6.38 3.12 -8.47
C LYS A 29 -6.01 3.83 -7.16
N VAL A 30 -6.13 3.17 -6.01
CA VAL A 30 -5.71 3.72 -4.71
C VAL A 30 -4.33 3.21 -4.30
N ALA A 31 -4.09 1.90 -4.42
CA ALA A 31 -2.87 1.24 -4.00
C ALA A 31 -1.65 1.75 -4.76
N ILE A 32 -1.74 1.89 -6.08
CA ILE A 32 -0.59 2.26 -6.92
C ILE A 32 -0.12 3.70 -6.62
N PRO A 33 -0.98 4.73 -6.68
CA PRO A 33 -0.54 6.09 -6.38
C PRO A 33 -0.05 6.23 -4.94
N PHE A 34 -0.72 5.60 -3.98
CA PHE A 34 -0.28 5.62 -2.58
C PHE A 34 1.11 5.01 -2.44
N PHE A 35 1.32 3.78 -2.95
CA PHE A 35 2.62 3.09 -2.92
C PHE A 35 3.75 3.95 -3.48
N ILE A 36 3.54 4.58 -4.64
CA ILE A 36 4.53 5.47 -5.26
C ILE A 36 4.87 6.62 -4.32
N VAL A 37 3.87 7.30 -3.77
CA VAL A 37 4.07 8.45 -2.86
C VAL A 37 4.85 8.02 -1.61
N VAL A 38 4.45 6.94 -0.93
CA VAL A 38 5.17 6.51 0.29
C VAL A 38 6.59 6.05 -0.03
N THR A 39 6.81 5.45 -1.21
CA THR A 39 8.14 5.04 -1.66
C THR A 39 9.04 6.24 -1.88
N LEU A 40 8.58 7.24 -2.64
CA LEU A 40 9.34 8.45 -2.90
C LEU A 40 9.65 9.22 -1.62
N ILE A 41 8.66 9.40 -0.74
CA ILE A 41 8.87 10.09 0.55
C ILE A 41 9.89 9.33 1.41
N SER A 42 9.79 8.00 1.48
CA SER A 42 10.75 7.20 2.26
C SER A 42 12.17 7.31 1.70
N LEU A 43 12.31 7.28 0.37
CA LEU A 43 13.62 7.39 -0.29
C LEU A 43 14.24 8.77 -0.05
N LEU A 44 13.43 9.82 -0.15
CA LEU A 44 13.84 11.19 0.15
C LEU A 44 14.24 11.35 1.62
N ILE A 45 13.51 10.76 2.57
CA ILE A 45 13.89 10.83 4.00
C ILE A 45 15.21 10.10 4.27
N ASN A 46 15.40 8.92 3.68
CA ASN A 46 16.56 8.08 3.95
C ASN A 46 17.84 8.53 3.25
N SER A 47 17.73 9.20 2.10
CA SER A 47 18.88 9.50 1.25
C SER A 47 18.74 10.82 0.49
N TRP A 48 18.15 11.85 1.12
CA TRP A 48 17.99 13.18 0.52
C TRP A 48 19.31 13.70 -0.06
N ALA A 49 20.36 13.75 0.76
CA ALA A 49 21.63 14.36 0.38
C ALA A 49 22.26 13.65 -0.82
N GLU A 50 22.25 12.32 -0.82
CA GLU A 50 22.81 11.45 -1.85
C GLU A 50 22.03 11.56 -3.16
N ILE A 51 20.70 11.67 -3.10
CA ILE A 51 19.85 11.88 -4.28
C ILE A 51 20.17 13.23 -4.94
N PHE A 52 20.31 14.30 -4.16
CA PHE A 52 20.57 15.64 -4.70
C PHE A 52 22.04 15.86 -5.10
N SER A 53 22.99 15.10 -4.53
CA SER A 53 24.38 15.07 -4.98
C SER A 53 24.63 14.14 -6.17
N GLY A 54 23.68 13.28 -6.50
CA GLY A 54 23.77 12.31 -7.60
C GLY A 54 24.54 11.03 -7.27
N ASP A 55 24.80 10.75 -5.99
CA ASP A 55 25.49 9.53 -5.55
C ASP A 55 24.51 8.36 -5.41
N PHE A 56 24.08 7.80 -6.55
CA PHE A 56 23.15 6.67 -6.56
C PHE A 56 23.76 5.36 -6.05
N THR A 57 25.09 5.25 -5.99
CA THR A 57 25.75 4.11 -5.35
C THR A 57 25.49 4.11 -3.86
N ALA A 58 25.66 5.27 -3.21
CA ALA A 58 25.33 5.43 -1.80
C ALA A 58 23.83 5.23 -1.52
N VAL A 59 22.94 5.72 -2.40
CA VAL A 59 21.49 5.48 -2.29
C VAL A 59 21.17 3.99 -2.32
N ALA A 60 21.80 3.24 -3.24
CA ALA A 60 21.58 1.80 -3.37
C ALA A 60 22.09 1.02 -2.17
N GLU A 61 23.27 1.37 -1.67
CA GLU A 61 23.87 0.74 -0.49
C GLU A 61 23.02 0.96 0.77
N ALA A 62 22.48 2.17 0.94
CA ALA A 62 21.67 2.54 2.09
C ALA A 62 20.27 1.90 2.10
N ASN A 63 19.65 1.66 0.93
CA ASN A 63 18.23 1.30 0.85
C ASN A 63 17.94 -0.06 0.20
N PHE A 64 18.81 -0.57 -0.67
CA PHE A 64 18.46 -1.68 -1.57
C PHE A 64 19.39 -2.90 -1.44
N ASN A 65 20.69 -2.70 -1.27
CA ASN A 65 21.67 -3.79 -1.21
C ASN A 65 21.50 -4.69 0.02
N ASP A 66 22.13 -5.87 0.01
CA ASP A 66 22.12 -6.85 1.12
C ASP A 66 20.71 -7.23 1.62
N GLY A 67 19.73 -7.28 0.72
CA GLY A 67 18.34 -7.60 1.06
C GLY A 67 17.56 -6.45 1.72
N LYS A 68 18.15 -5.27 1.91
CA LYS A 68 17.47 -4.07 2.44
C LYS A 68 16.24 -3.70 1.59
N TRP A 69 16.27 -3.99 0.28
CA TRP A 69 15.14 -3.78 -0.62
C TRP A 69 13.86 -4.51 -0.17
N GLU A 70 13.96 -5.71 0.42
CA GLU A 70 12.80 -6.48 0.86
C GLU A 70 12.05 -5.76 1.97
N THR A 71 12.79 -5.26 2.97
CA THR A 71 12.22 -4.48 4.07
C THR A 71 11.74 -3.12 3.58
N PHE A 72 12.51 -2.48 2.69
CA PHE A 72 12.17 -1.21 2.10
C PHE A 72 10.83 -1.29 1.37
N PHE A 73 10.69 -2.17 0.38
CA PHE A 73 9.46 -2.30 -0.43
C PHE A 73 8.35 -3.07 0.29
N GLY A 74 8.67 -4.11 1.05
CA GLY A 74 7.69 -4.97 1.72
C GLY A 74 6.78 -4.21 2.67
N SER A 75 7.35 -3.33 3.50
CA SER A 75 6.57 -2.46 4.40
C SER A 75 5.60 -1.56 3.62
N LYS A 76 6.06 -0.97 2.51
CA LYS A 76 5.26 -0.07 1.66
C LYS A 76 4.15 -0.83 0.93
N LEU A 77 4.44 -2.03 0.43
CA LEU A 77 3.44 -2.91 -0.17
C LEU A 77 2.35 -3.27 0.86
N PHE A 78 2.76 -3.63 2.08
CA PHE A 78 1.83 -3.94 3.17
C PHE A 78 0.91 -2.75 3.48
N PHE A 79 1.46 -1.58 3.79
CA PHE A 79 0.65 -0.40 4.12
C PHE A 79 -0.24 0.04 2.95
N SER A 80 0.26 -0.04 1.71
CA SER A 80 -0.51 0.31 0.52
C SER A 80 -1.68 -0.63 0.29
N ALA A 81 -1.49 -1.94 0.50
CA ALA A 81 -2.56 -2.92 0.38
C ALA A 81 -3.63 -2.70 1.44
N PHE A 82 -3.26 -2.57 2.72
CA PHE A 82 -4.25 -2.37 3.79
C PHE A 82 -5.02 -1.06 3.63
N TYR A 83 -4.32 0.04 3.31
CA TYR A 83 -4.95 1.32 3.07
C TYR A 83 -5.91 1.27 1.88
N ALA A 84 -5.48 0.68 0.76
CA ALA A 84 -6.32 0.57 -0.42
C ALA A 84 -7.53 -0.35 -0.22
N LEU A 85 -7.39 -1.45 0.53
CA LEU A 85 -8.52 -2.32 0.91
C LEU A 85 -9.56 -1.53 1.71
N TYR A 86 -9.13 -0.80 2.74
CA TYR A 86 -10.01 0.03 3.56
C TYR A 86 -10.73 1.10 2.74
N VAL A 87 -9.99 1.88 1.95
CA VAL A 87 -10.55 2.99 1.16
C VAL A 87 -11.50 2.46 0.08
N THR A 88 -11.14 1.38 -0.61
CA THR A 88 -11.96 0.80 -1.67
C THR A 88 -13.28 0.29 -1.11
N ASN A 89 -13.25 -0.49 -0.03
CA ASN A 89 -14.47 -1.00 0.58
C ASN A 89 -15.36 0.14 1.14
N LYS A 90 -14.75 1.19 1.71
CA LYS A 90 -15.48 2.36 2.21
C LYS A 90 -16.14 3.18 1.11
N LYS A 91 -15.52 3.26 -0.08
CA LYS A 91 -16.01 4.06 -1.22
C LYS A 91 -16.99 3.30 -2.12
N MET A 92 -16.90 1.97 -2.15
CA MET A 92 -17.92 1.14 -2.79
C MET A 92 -19.15 1.11 -1.89
N LYS A 93 -20.24 1.74 -2.33
CA LYS A 93 -21.56 1.66 -1.71
C LYS A 93 -22.32 0.48 -2.28
#